data_AF-A0A5N8WE11-F1
#
_entry.id   AF-A0A5N8WE11-F1
#
_cell.length_a   1.000
_cell.length_b   1.000
_cell.length_c   1.000
_cell.angle_alpha   90.00
_cell.angle_beta   90.00
_cell.angle_gamma   90.00
#
_symmetry.space_group_name_H-M   'P 1'
#
loop_
_entity.id
_entity.type
_entity.pdbx_description
1 polymer ?
#
loop_
_entity_poly.entity_id
_entity_poly.type
_entity_poly.pdbx_seq_one_letter_code
_entity_poly.pdbx_strand_id
1 'polypeptide(L)' 'FQAGRVTGRIPRTATLRPTVVPLDWTRMGDPPTRRPVRELGNGPTDLALLASALDRAARSVSATQVASLP' A
#
# COMPACT_ATOMS: atom_id res chain seq x y z
N PHE A 1 27.15 14.25 -2.58
CA PHE A 1 26.09 13.43 -1.94
C PHE A 1 26.61 12.00 -1.82
N GLN A 2 26.64 11.41 -0.62
CA GLN A 2 27.07 10.01 -0.40
C GLN A 2 25.88 9.06 -0.62
N ALA A 3 25.90 8.31 -1.73
CA ALA A 3 24.89 7.31 -2.06
C ALA A 3 25.30 5.93 -1.52
N GLY A 4 25.10 5.71 -0.21
CA GLY A 4 25.33 4.42 0.44
C GLY A 4 24.02 3.79 0.90
N ARG A 5 23.83 2.49 0.67
CA ARG A 5 22.66 1.76 1.18
C ARG A 5 23.00 1.16 2.54
N VAL A 6 22.29 1.57 3.59
CA VAL A 6 22.37 0.94 4.91
C VAL A 6 21.35 -0.19 4.95
N THR A 7 21.80 -1.44 5.05
CA THR A 7 20.91 -2.63 5.09
C THR A 7 20.80 -3.20 6.50
N GLY A 8 19.58 -3.52 6.94
CA GLY A 8 19.28 -4.18 8.21
C GLY A 8 18.70 -3.24 9.28
N ARG A 9 18.05 -3.81 10.31
CA ARG A 9 17.64 -3.07 11.52
C ARG A 9 18.84 -3.02 12.45
N ILE A 10 19.37 -1.84 12.74
CA ILE A 10 20.45 -1.67 13.72
C ILE A 10 19.87 -1.98 15.13
N PRO A 11 20.37 -3.01 15.84
CA PRO A 11 19.95 -3.28 17.21
C PRO A 11 20.29 -2.10 18.14
N ARG A 12 19.44 -1.82 19.15
CA ARG A 12 19.66 -0.71 20.10
C ARG A 12 20.98 -0.79 20.88
N THR A 13 21.60 -1.96 20.93
CA THR A 13 22.84 -2.24 21.66
C THR A 13 24.04 -2.48 20.75
N ALA A 14 23.90 -2.26 19.43
CA ALA A 14 25.00 -2.48 18.51
C ALA A 14 26.13 -1.47 18.74
N THR A 15 27.31 -1.96 19.11
CA THR A 15 28.56 -1.20 19.16
C THR A 15 29.33 -1.24 17.83
N LEU A 16 28.88 -2.08 16.88
CA LEU A 16 29.42 -2.15 15.52
C LEU A 16 29.16 -0.85 14.76
N ARG A 17 30.21 -0.32 14.11
CA ARG A 17 30.06 0.83 13.20
C ARG A 17 29.22 0.39 11.99
N PRO A 18 28.18 1.14 11.60
CA PRO A 18 27.46 0.88 10.36
C PRO A 18 28.42 0.88 9.18
N THR A 19 28.53 -0.25 8.49
CA THR A 19 29.36 -0.35 7.28
C THR A 19 28.56 0.18 6.10
N VAL A 20 29.05 1.24 5.46
CA VAL A 20 28.45 1.75 4.22
C VAL A 20 29.04 0.98 3.06
N VAL A 21 28.20 0.24 2.33
CA VAL A 21 28.60 -0.44 1.10
C VAL A 21 28.22 0.45 -0.10
N PRO A 22 29.15 0.72 -1.03
CA PRO A 22 28.83 1.41 -2.27
C PRO A 22 27.70 0.70 -3.01
N LEU A 23 26.70 1.47 -3.43
CA LEU A 23 25.58 0.95 -4.20
C LEU A 23 26.01 0.72 -5.64
N ASP A 24 25.86 -0.52 -6.15
CA ASP A 24 26.01 -0.81 -7.57
C ASP A 24 24.76 -0.34 -8.34
N TRP A 25 24.88 0.82 -8.98
CA TRP A 25 23.81 1.43 -9.75
C TRP A 25 23.38 0.60 -10.96
N THR A 26 24.26 -0.23 -11.53
CA THR A 26 23.92 -1.06 -12.69
C THR A 26 22.89 -2.13 -12.36
N ARG A 27 22.92 -2.64 -11.11
CA ARG A 27 21.97 -3.63 -10.57
C ARG A 27 20.72 -3.01 -9.96
N MET A 28 20.71 -1.69 -9.71
CA MET A 28 19.55 -0.96 -9.19
C MET A 28 18.41 -0.81 -10.21
N GLY A 29 18.62 -1.26 -11.46
CA GLY A 29 17.60 -1.27 -12.51
C GLY A 29 16.79 -2.56 -12.58
N ASP A 30 17.22 -3.64 -11.91
CA ASP A 30 16.45 -4.88 -11.89
C ASP A 30 15.17 -4.64 -11.08
N PRO A 31 13.98 -4.72 -11.71
CA PRO A 31 12.75 -4.53 -10.98
C PRO A 31 12.65 -5.61 -9.89
N PRO A 32 12.17 -5.27 -8.68
CA PRO A 32 11.88 -6.29 -7.69
C PRO A 32 10.97 -7.35 -8.31
N THR A 33 11.19 -8.62 -8.00
CA THR A 33 10.29 -9.71 -8.43
C THR A 33 8.86 -9.25 -8.25
N ARG A 34 8.13 -9.10 -9.37
CA ARG A 34 6.79 -8.51 -9.34
C ARG A 34 5.94 -9.30 -8.37
N ARG A 35 5.44 -8.65 -7.33
CA ARG A 35 4.42 -9.25 -6.46
C ARG A 35 3.19 -9.48 -7.35
N PRO A 36 2.49 -10.62 -7.23
CA PRO A 36 1.25 -10.81 -7.93
C PRO A 36 0.31 -9.66 -7.57
N VAL A 37 -0.15 -8.94 -8.60
CA VAL A 37 -1.21 -7.95 -8.43
C VAL A 37 -2.44 -8.73 -8.05
N ARG A 38 -2.97 -8.51 -6.85
CA ARG A 38 -4.28 -9.04 -6.50
C ARG A 38 -5.26 -8.45 -7.51
N GLU A 39 -5.97 -9.30 -8.24
CA GLU A 39 -7.07 -8.85 -9.07
C GLU A 39 -8.00 -8.03 -8.16
N LEU A 40 -8.21 -6.77 -8.50
CA LEU A 40 -9.15 -5.90 -7.80
C LEU A 40 -10.56 -6.37 -8.20
N GLY A 41 -10.98 -7.47 -7.60
CA GLY A 41 -12.36 -7.95 -7.68
C GLY A 41 -13.24 -7.20 -6.70
N ASN A 42 -14.55 -7.36 -6.81
CA ASN A 42 -15.53 -6.88 -5.82
C ASN A 42 -15.42 -7.67 -4.51
N GLY A 43 -14.26 -7.63 -3.87
CA GLY A 43 -14.01 -8.26 -2.58
C GLY A 43 -14.89 -7.65 -1.50
N PRO A 44 -15.02 -8.31 -0.34
CA PRO A 44 -15.90 -7.84 0.74
C PRO A 44 -15.55 -6.43 1.22
N THR A 45 -14.27 -6.05 1.19
CA THR A 45 -13.84 -4.68 1.54
C THR A 45 -14.31 -3.66 0.51
N ASP A 46 -14.17 -3.94 -0.78
CA ASP A 46 -14.54 -3.00 -1.84
C ASP A 46 -16.06 -2.80 -1.89
N LEU A 47 -16.83 -3.88 -1.69
CA LEU A 47 -18.28 -3.81 -1.56
C LEU A 47 -18.71 -2.99 -0.33
N ALA A 48 -18.05 -3.16 0.81
CA ALA A 48 -18.34 -2.38 2.00
C ALA A 48 -18.00 -0.89 1.82
N LEU A 49 -16.90 -0.58 1.14
CA LEU A 49 -16.52 0.79 0.79
C LEU A 49 -17.51 1.41 -0.18
N LEU A 50 -17.94 0.67 -1.21
CA LEU A 50 -18.96 1.12 -2.17
C LEU A 50 -20.29 1.39 -1.48
N ALA A 51 -20.78 0.46 -0.64
CA ALA A 51 -22.01 0.63 0.13
C ALA A 51 -21.94 1.86 1.05
N SER A 52 -20.81 2.05 1.73
CA SER A 52 -20.58 3.21 2.59
C SER A 52 -20.53 4.53 1.82
N ALA A 53 -19.92 4.53 0.62
CA ALA A 53 -19.87 5.70 -0.24
C ALA A 53 -21.26 6.07 -0.78
N LEU A 54 -22.03 5.07 -1.21
CA LEU A 54 -23.39 5.26 -1.69
C LEU A 54 -24.31 5.83 -0.60
N ASP A 55 -24.24 5.31 0.62
CA ASP A 55 -25.03 5.81 1.75
C ASP A 55 -24.68 7.28 2.10
N ARG A 56 -23.38 7.64 2.09
CA ARG A 56 -22.99 9.05 2.27
C ARG A 56 -23.48 9.95 1.13
N ALA A 57 -23.40 9.49 -0.11
CA ALA A 57 -23.88 10.23 -1.28
C ALA A 57 -25.38 10.48 -1.20
N ALA A 58 -26.18 9.45 -0.87
CA ALA A 58 -27.63 9.56 -0.71
C ALA A 58 -28.01 10.60 0.35
N ARG A 59 -27.33 10.60 1.50
CA ARG A 59 -27.53 11.62 2.55
C ARG A 59 -27.17 13.03 2.08
N SER A 60 -26.11 13.17 1.29
CA SER A 60 -25.65 14.49 0.80
C SER A 60 -26.63 15.17 -0.16
N VAL A 61 -27.41 14.40 -0.91
CA VAL A 61 -28.42 14.91 -1.85
C VAL A 61 -29.86 14.75 -1.33
N SER A 62 -30.03 14.38 -0.06
CA SER A 62 -31.33 14.08 0.56
C SER A 62 -32.18 13.11 -0.27
N ALA A 63 -31.55 12.09 -0.87
CA ALA A 63 -32.25 11.10 -1.67
C ALA A 63 -33.26 10.31 -0.82
N THR A 64 -34.47 10.12 -1.34
CA THR A 64 -35.50 9.29 -0.72
C THR A 64 -35.16 7.81 -0.86
N GLN A 65 -35.17 7.06 0.24
CA GLN A 65 -34.98 5.61 0.22
C GLN A 65 -36.24 4.93 -0.34
N VAL A 66 -36.04 4.01 -1.30
CA VAL A 66 -37.10 3.16 -1.86
C VAL A 66 -37.02 1.76 -1.26
N ALA A 67 -38.15 1.05 -1.22
CA ALA A 67 -38.20 -0.31 -0.73
C ALA A 67 -37.30 -1.24 -1.56
N SER A 68 -36.62 -2.17 -0.88
CA SER A 68 -35.82 -3.21 -1.54
C SER A 68 -36.71 -4.12 -2.40
N LEU A 69 -36.15 -4.59 -3.51
CA LEU A 69 -36.79 -5.57 -4.37
C LEU A 69 -36.94 -6.93 -3.64
N PRO A 70 -38.00 -7.71 -3.93
CA PRO A 70 -38.23 -9.02 -3.32
C PRO A 70 -37.18 -10.07 -3.73
#